data_AF-A0A662E046-F1
#
_entry.id   AF-A0A662E046-F1
#
_cell.length_a   1.000
_cell.length_b   1.000
_cell.length_c   1.000
_cell.angle_alpha   90.00
_cell.angle_beta   90.00
_cell.angle_gamma   90.00
#
_symmetry.space_group_name_H-M   'P 1'
#
loop_
_entity.id
_entity.type
_entity.pdbx_description
1 polymer ?
#
loop_
_entity_poly.entity_id
_entity_poly.type
_entity_poly.pdbx_seq_one_letter_code
_entity_poly.pdbx_strand_id
1 'polypeptide(L)' 'MNHQEILENIPLYVAGELSPSEQAEMDTHLKNCESCRMELEEFRKMEGMLEQLRLPDPP' A
#
# COMPACT_ATOMS: atom_id res chain seq x y z
N MET A 1 9.95 8.63 7.75
CA MET A 1 9.02 9.01 6.66
C MET A 1 7.99 10.03 7.13
N ASN A 2 7.60 10.95 6.26
CA ASN A 2 6.51 11.91 6.46
C ASN A 2 5.21 11.43 5.77
N HIS A 3 4.08 12.14 5.95
CA HIS A 3 2.80 11.73 5.36
C HIS A 3 2.83 11.59 3.82
N GLN A 4 3.56 12.45 3.10
CA GLN A 4 3.62 12.37 1.63
C GLN A 4 4.39 11.13 1.18
N GLU A 5 5.56 10.88 1.77
CA GLU A 5 6.38 9.70 1.46
C GLU A 5 5.61 8.40 1.72
N ILE A 6 4.77 8.37 2.75
CA ILE A 6 3.93 7.20 3.02
C ILE A 6 2.93 6.97 1.89
N LEU A 7 2.23 8.01 1.43
CA LEU A 7 1.23 7.89 0.38
C LEU A 7 1.85 7.44 -0.95
N GLU A 8 3.01 7.97 -1.29
CA GLU A 8 3.75 7.58 -2.50
C GLU A 8 4.24 6.13 -2.44
N ASN A 9 4.56 5.64 -1.23
CA ASN A 9 5.06 4.27 -1.02
C ASN A 9 3.97 3.23 -0.73
N ILE A 10 2.69 3.61 -0.60
CA ILE A 10 1.58 2.66 -0.41
C ILE A 10 1.57 1.54 -1.48
N PRO A 11 1.71 1.83 -2.79
CA PRO A 11 1.71 0.77 -3.81
C PRO A 11 2.87 -0.22 -3.61
N LEU A 12 4.08 0.30 -3.38
CA LEU A 12 5.29 -0.51 -3.17
C LEU A 12 5.19 -1.35 -1.89
N TYR A 13 4.56 -0.80 -0.85
CA TYR A 13 4.31 -1.50 0.40
C TYR A 13 3.34 -2.66 0.25
N VAL A 14 2.24 -2.44 -0.48
CA VAL A 14 1.25 -3.50 -0.76
C VAL A 14 1.87 -4.59 -1.64
N ALA A 15 2.69 -4.21 -2.62
CA ALA A 15 3.44 -5.13 -3.47
C ALA A 15 4.61 -5.84 -2.75
N GLY A 16 4.99 -5.38 -1.55
CA GLY A 16 6.11 -5.94 -0.79
C GLY A 16 7.48 -5.61 -1.39
N GLU A 17 7.58 -4.58 -2.23
CA GLU A 17 8.79 -4.17 -2.95
C GLU A 17 9.68 -3.19 -2.18
N LEU A 18 9.21 -2.69 -1.03
CA LEU A 18 10.00 -1.84 -0.15
C LEU A 18 11.08 -2.60 0.60
N SER A 19 12.21 -1.94 0.87
CA SER A 19 13.26 -2.50 1.70
C SER A 19 12.77 -2.73 3.15
N PRO A 20 13.41 -3.63 3.92
CA PRO A 20 13.00 -3.89 5.30
C PRO A 20 12.96 -2.64 6.20
N SER A 21 13.88 -1.69 5.97
CA SER A 21 13.91 -0.42 6.70
C SER A 21 12.70 0.46 6.37
N GLU A 22 12.37 0.58 5.08
CA GLU A 22 11.22 1.37 4.61
C GLU A 22 9.89 0.77 5.09
N GLN A 23 9.77 -0.56 5.09
CA GLN A 23 8.59 -1.24 5.65
C GLN A 23 8.43 -0.94 7.14
N ALA A 24 9.51 -0.96 7.92
CA ALA A 24 9.45 -0.66 9.34
C ALA A 24 9.05 0.80 9.62
N GLU A 25 9.54 1.75 8.82
CA GLU A 25 9.13 3.15 8.90
C GLU A 25 7.65 3.34 8.55
N MET A 26 7.18 2.68 7.48
CA MET A 26 5.77 2.69 7.12
C MET A 26 4.88 2.12 8.22
N ASP A 27 5.22 0.96 8.76
CA ASP A 27 4.43 0.30 9.80
C ASP A 27 4.36 1.18 11.06
N THR A 28 5.46 1.84 11.42
CA THR A 28 5.52 2.80 12.52
C THR A 28 4.60 4.00 12.30
N HIS A 29 4.58 4.56 11.09
CA HIS A 29 3.73 5.70 10.77
C HIS A 29 2.25 5.29 10.71
N LEU A 30 1.92 4.20 10.04
CA LEU A 30 0.56 3.68 9.89
C LEU A 30 -0.08 3.31 11.24
N LYS A 31 0.72 2.92 12.24
CA LYS A 31 0.26 2.71 13.62
C LYS A 31 -0.19 4.00 14.31
N ASN A 32 0.42 5.13 13.98
CA ASN A 32 0.20 6.41 14.65
C ASN A 32 -0.65 7.39 13.83
N CYS A 33 -0.88 7.10 12.55
CA CYS A 33 -1.56 7.97 11.63
C CYS A 33 -2.78 7.29 10.99
N GLU A 34 -3.96 7.66 11.48
CA GLU A 34 -5.23 7.14 10.96
C GLU A 34 -5.51 7.55 9.51
N SER A 35 -5.15 8.77 9.10
CA SER A 35 -5.37 9.22 7.73
C SER A 35 -4.58 8.38 6.72
N CYS A 36 -3.28 8.14 6.96
CA CYS A 36 -2.49 7.29 6.09
C CYS A 36 -2.96 5.82 6.10
N ARG A 37 -3.50 5.35 7.22
CA ARG A 37 -4.11 4.00 7.29
C ARG A 37 -5.37 3.91 6.42
N MET A 38 -6.24 4.90 6.46
CA MET A 38 -7.42 4.95 5.59
C MET A 38 -7.03 4.93 4.11
N GLU A 39 -6.02 5.71 3.71
CA GLU A 39 -5.53 5.74 2.32
C GLU A 39 -4.98 4.37 1.88
N LEU A 40 -4.25 3.68 2.76
CA LEU A 40 -3.77 2.32 2.50
C LEU A 40 -4.93 1.34 2.32
N GLU A 41 -5.98 1.43 3.15
CA GLU A 41 -7.16 0.58 3.05
C GLU A 41 -7.95 0.84 1.75
N GLU A 42 -8.11 2.10 1.37
CA GLU A 42 -8.76 2.48 0.09
C GLU A 42 -7.96 1.97 -1.11
N PHE A 43 -6.63 2.08 -1.08
CA PHE A 43 -5.77 1.52 -2.13
C PHE A 43 -5.94 -0.01 -2.25
N ARG A 44 -5.94 -0.73 -1.13
CA ARG A 44 -6.16 -2.19 -1.11
C ARG A 44 -7.53 -2.59 -1.67
N LYS A 45 -8.58 -1.82 -1.38
CA LYS A 45 -9.91 -2.04 -1.97
C LYS A 45 -9.87 -1.86 -3.49
N MET A 46 -9.22 -0.80 -3.98
CA MET A 46 -9.06 -0.57 -5.42
C MET A 46 -8.30 -1.71 -6.10
N GLU A 47 -7.17 -2.14 -5.55
CA GLU A 47 -6.41 -3.28 -6.05
C GLU A 47 -7.26 -4.56 -6.09
N GLY A 48 -8.00 -4.86 -5.01
CA GLY A 48 -8.88 -6.03 -4.97
C GLY A 48 -10.01 -5.99 -6.01
N MET A 49 -10.50 -4.80 -6.39
CA MET A 49 -11.46 -4.65 -7.49
C MET A 49 -10.79 -4.85 -8.86
N LEU A 50 -9.57 -4.35 -9.05
CA LEU A 50 -8.81 -4.52 -10.29
C LEU A 50 -8.42 -5.98 -10.50
N GLU A 51 -8.06 -6.70 -9.44
CA GLU A 51 -7.71 -8.12 -9.50
C GLU A 51 -8.90 -8.98 -9.93
N GLN A 52 -10.13 -8.62 -9.51
CA GLN A 52 -11.36 -9.28 -9.96
C GLN A 52 -11.68 -9.02 -11.44
N LEU A 53 -11.24 -7.88 -12.00
CA LEU A 53 -11.39 -7.56 -13.42
C LEU A 53 -10.28 -8.16 -14.28
N ARG A 54 -9.21 -8.66 -13.67
CA ARG A 54 -8.07 -9.25 -14.38
C ARG A 54 -8.56 -10.54 -15.05
N LEU A 55 -8.77 -10.45 -16.37
CA LEU A 55 -9.05 -11.61 -17.22
C LEU A 55 -7.90 -12.62 -17.04
N PRO A 56 -8.19 -13.93 -16.93
CA PRO A 56 -7.13 -14.93 -16.85
C PRO A 56 -6.21 -14.80 -18.07
N ASP A 57 -4.90 -14.86 -17.84
CA ASP A 57 -3.91 -14.86 -18.91
C ASP A 57 -4.26 -15.97 -19.92
N PRO A 58 -4.26 -15.68 -21.23
CA PRO A 58 -4.49 -16.71 -22.24
C PRO A 58 -3.40 -17.79 -22.15
N PRO A 59 -3.75 -19.07 -22.40
CA PRO A 59 -2.84 -20.21 -22.27
C PRO A 59 -1.68 -20.21 -23.27
#